data_AF-A0A2S8VBI6-F1
#
_entry.id   AF-A0A2S8VBI6-F1
#
_cell.length_a   1.000
_cell.length_b   1.000
_cell.length_c   1.000
_cell.angle_alpha   90.00
_cell.angle_beta   90.00
_cell.angle_gamma   90.00
#
_symmetry.space_group_name_H-M   'P 1'
#
loop_
_entity.id
_entity.type
_entity.pdbx_description
1 polymer ?
#
loop_
_entity_poly.entity_id
_entity_poly.type
_entity_poly.pdbx_seq_one_letter_code
_entity_poly.pdbx_strand_id
1 'polypeptide(L)'
;MNDRLHRTQASRSAAIKANLDYPVIDTDVHVNDYAPVLEDYIQHYGGAKLVDILRKTQGSRFATKAEGKDWYQQTPEERQYHRTLRAPWWARVTRNTLDLATVTLPELLYERLEEQGSDYSILFPNDVLAPLGAGNEFRQPLHRAINHFHADQYRKYSDRLTPVAGIPMYHPQEAIEELEFAVNTLGLKVANIPGGVRRPIKAIADKYPPAQYPDIARHASYVDFFGLDSEHDYDPFWAKAVELGVPLATHYGSQGWTGRHSISNYMFNHIGHFADGSQAFAKALFFGGVTRRFPGLRVALLEGGADWGAHVYTHLVDRWEKRNRDAVHQYNPANADIGLLAELFERYGAELLQGRGVDKATLLQDSLGVSALPHSRDPRGDELDDFAAAGIERVEDIRARWVDSFYFGSEADDRTVGAAFNDRANPLNVKLNAIWSSDVGHWDVPDLTEPLAESWDLVEQGVITKADFKALVFDNPYRFYTQAHPQFFKGTRIEKTLQAQALAA
;
A
#
# COMPACT_ATOMS: atom_id res chain seq x y z
N MET A 1 35.97 15.02 -7.28
CA MET A 1 35.69 14.57 -5.90
C MET A 1 35.32 13.08 -5.93
N ASN A 2 36.25 12.21 -6.37
CA ASN A 2 36.08 10.75 -6.45
C ASN A 2 36.82 10.05 -5.30
N ASP A 3 36.77 10.60 -4.10
CA ASP A 3 37.48 10.08 -2.93
C ASP A 3 36.67 8.97 -2.19
N ARG A 4 35.55 8.51 -2.78
CA ARG A 4 34.56 7.62 -2.14
C ARG A 4 34.69 6.14 -2.51
N LEU A 5 35.71 5.75 -3.29
CA LEU A 5 36.00 4.33 -3.55
C LEU A 5 36.84 3.67 -2.45
N HIS A 6 37.21 4.42 -1.41
CA HIS A 6 37.77 3.86 -0.21
C HIS A 6 36.68 3.09 0.55
N ARG A 7 36.64 1.77 0.35
CA ARG A 7 35.99 0.83 1.27
C ARG A 7 36.36 1.20 2.71
N THR A 8 35.36 1.23 3.61
CA THR A 8 35.51 1.26 5.07
C THR A 8 35.80 2.60 5.78
N GLN A 9 35.05 3.66 5.49
CA GLN A 9 34.58 4.47 6.65
C GLN A 9 33.26 3.85 7.09
N ALA A 10 33.17 3.42 8.35
CA ALA A 10 31.91 2.90 8.90
C ALA A 10 30.85 4.00 8.75
N SER A 11 29.83 3.75 7.93
CA SER A 11 28.69 4.65 7.82
C SER A 11 28.03 4.83 9.19
N ARG A 12 27.25 5.91 9.35
CA ARG A 12 26.48 6.12 10.57
C ARG A 12 25.55 4.92 10.83
N SER A 13 24.89 4.42 9.78
CA SER A 13 24.04 3.23 9.85
C SER A 13 24.81 1.97 10.24
N ALA A 14 26.00 1.73 9.67
CA ALA A 14 26.83 0.58 10.05
C ALA A 14 27.31 0.68 11.52
N ALA A 15 27.63 1.88 11.99
CA ALA A 15 28.02 2.12 13.38
C ALA A 15 26.85 1.85 14.36
N ILE A 16 25.63 2.26 14.02
CA ILE A 16 24.43 1.89 14.80
C ILE A 16 24.25 0.37 14.77
N LYS A 17 24.30 -0.25 13.59
CA LYS A 17 24.09 -1.68 13.42
C LYS A 17 25.06 -2.54 14.24
N ALA A 18 26.32 -2.13 14.33
CA ALA A 18 27.35 -2.83 15.10
C ALA A 18 27.04 -2.90 16.61
N ASN A 19 26.16 -2.03 17.13
CA ASN A 19 25.75 -2.01 18.52
C ASN A 19 24.43 -2.78 18.79
N LEU A 20 23.82 -3.38 17.76
CA LEU A 20 22.57 -4.15 17.89
C LEU A 20 22.86 -5.63 18.10
N ASP A 21 22.12 -6.26 19.02
CA ASP A 21 22.16 -7.69 19.33
C ASP A 21 21.09 -8.49 18.59
N TYR A 22 20.57 -7.96 17.47
CA TYR A 22 19.60 -8.61 16.58
C TYR A 22 19.87 -8.20 15.13
N PRO A 23 19.48 -9.03 14.15
CA PRO A 23 19.65 -8.67 12.76
C PRO A 23 18.66 -7.58 12.32
N VAL A 24 18.96 -6.86 11.24
CA VAL A 24 18.08 -5.83 10.66
C VAL A 24 17.57 -6.29 9.30
N ILE A 25 16.26 -6.21 9.12
CA ILE A 25 15.55 -6.59 7.89
C ILE A 25 14.96 -5.32 7.28
N ASP A 26 15.42 -4.98 6.08
CA ASP A 26 14.83 -3.92 5.29
C ASP A 26 13.73 -4.51 4.39
N THR A 27 12.52 -3.98 4.52
CA THR A 27 11.35 -4.51 3.82
C THR A 27 11.08 -3.84 2.50
N ASP A 28 11.83 -2.79 2.13
CA ASP A 28 11.64 -2.04 0.89
C ASP A 28 12.90 -1.32 0.41
N VAL A 29 13.65 -1.96 -0.50
CA VAL A 29 14.77 -1.34 -1.23
C VAL A 29 14.44 -1.30 -2.71
N HIS A 30 14.51 -0.13 -3.31
CA HIS A 30 14.28 0.04 -4.73
C HIS A 30 15.52 -0.23 -5.58
N VAL A 31 15.32 -0.97 -6.66
CA VAL A 31 16.37 -1.24 -7.65
C VAL A 31 15.93 -0.82 -9.05
N ASN A 32 16.88 -0.35 -9.84
CA ASN A 32 16.69 0.09 -11.22
C ASN A 32 17.14 -1.00 -12.19
N ASP A 33 16.28 -1.28 -13.16
CA ASP A 33 16.64 -2.18 -14.24
C ASP A 33 17.49 -1.45 -15.28
N TYR A 34 18.62 -2.04 -15.66
CA TYR A 34 19.42 -1.51 -16.76
C TYR A 34 18.77 -1.91 -18.09
N ALA A 35 18.03 -0.95 -18.68
CA ALA A 35 17.12 -1.18 -19.80
C ALA A 35 17.68 -2.06 -20.94
N PRO A 36 18.91 -1.88 -21.45
CA PRO A 36 19.40 -2.74 -22.54
C PRO A 36 19.39 -4.24 -22.19
N VAL A 37 19.77 -4.60 -20.96
CA VAL A 37 19.82 -6.01 -20.54
C VAL A 37 18.42 -6.55 -20.27
N LEU A 38 17.54 -5.74 -19.67
CA LEU A 38 16.14 -6.11 -19.47
C LEU A 38 15.42 -6.34 -20.80
N GLU A 39 15.61 -5.44 -21.77
CA GLU A 39 15.00 -5.54 -23.10
C GLU A 39 15.49 -6.77 -23.87
N ASP A 40 16.80 -7.06 -23.84
CA ASP A 40 17.36 -8.30 -24.40
C ASP A 40 16.68 -9.52 -23.76
N TYR A 41 16.51 -9.52 -22.44
CA TYR A 41 15.88 -10.63 -21.71
C TYR A 41 14.39 -10.80 -22.12
N ILE A 42 13.63 -9.70 -22.20
CA ILE A 42 12.22 -9.71 -22.61
C ILE A 42 12.07 -10.16 -24.07
N GLN A 43 13.01 -9.81 -24.93
CA GLN A 43 13.01 -10.25 -26.33
C GLN A 43 13.05 -11.78 -26.45
N HIS A 44 13.72 -12.50 -25.54
CA HIS A 44 13.73 -13.97 -25.52
C HIS A 44 12.37 -14.57 -25.14
N TYR A 45 11.53 -13.82 -24.42
CA TYR A 45 10.22 -14.25 -23.94
C TYR A 45 9.09 -14.03 -24.95
N GLY A 46 9.11 -12.91 -25.67
CA GLY A 46 7.99 -12.50 -26.53
C GLY A 46 8.38 -11.74 -27.79
N GLY A 47 9.67 -11.74 -28.15
CA GLY A 47 10.21 -11.03 -29.31
C GLY A 47 10.14 -9.51 -29.19
N ALA A 48 10.44 -8.81 -30.29
CA ALA A 48 10.49 -7.35 -30.35
C ALA A 48 9.16 -6.68 -29.96
N LYS A 49 8.02 -7.33 -30.26
CA LYS A 49 6.69 -6.82 -29.91
C LYS A 49 6.54 -6.61 -28.39
N LEU A 50 7.05 -7.54 -27.58
CA LEU A 50 6.93 -7.45 -26.12
C LEU A 50 7.82 -6.33 -25.55
N VAL A 51 8.99 -6.10 -26.16
CA VAL A 51 9.88 -4.97 -25.84
C VAL A 51 9.21 -3.63 -26.15
N ASP A 52 8.54 -3.51 -27.31
CA ASP A 52 7.81 -2.28 -27.65
C ASP A 52 6.66 -2.00 -26.67
N ILE A 53 5.99 -3.05 -26.18
CA ILE A 53 4.97 -2.93 -25.13
C ILE A 53 5.59 -2.46 -23.81
N LEU A 54 6.72 -3.04 -23.37
CA LEU A 54 7.43 -2.59 -22.17
C LEU A 54 7.69 -1.08 -22.22
N ARG A 55 8.37 -0.61 -23.28
CA ARG A 55 8.72 0.80 -23.47
C ARG A 55 7.51 1.72 -23.40
N LYS A 56 6.38 1.28 -23.98
CA LYS A 56 5.12 2.02 -23.92
C LYS A 56 4.58 2.09 -22.49
N THR A 57 4.63 0.99 -21.75
CA THR A 57 4.06 0.90 -20.39
C THR A 57 4.88 1.62 -19.32
N GLN A 58 6.22 1.62 -19.43
CA GLN A 58 7.10 2.37 -18.52
C GLN A 58 6.81 3.88 -18.60
N GLY A 59 6.47 4.38 -19.78
CA GLY A 59 6.09 5.79 -19.99
C GLY A 59 4.64 6.14 -19.60
N SER A 60 3.81 5.18 -19.18
CA SER A 60 2.36 5.37 -19.02
C SER A 60 1.86 5.33 -17.57
N ARG A 61 2.74 5.20 -16.57
CA ARG A 61 2.34 5.14 -15.14
C ARG A 61 1.53 6.37 -14.71
N PHE A 62 1.84 7.53 -15.28
CA PHE A 62 1.12 8.77 -15.06
C PHE A 62 0.55 9.29 -16.38
N ALA A 63 -0.70 9.77 -16.37
CA ALA A 63 -1.32 10.45 -17.50
C ALA A 63 -0.78 11.89 -17.61
N THR A 64 0.46 12.04 -18.08
CA THR A 64 1.20 13.31 -18.15
C THR A 64 1.23 13.94 -19.52
N LYS A 65 0.58 13.30 -20.51
CA LYS A 65 0.53 13.76 -21.89
C LYS A 65 -0.91 14.06 -22.30
N ALA A 66 -1.08 15.18 -22.99
CA ALA A 66 -2.30 15.54 -23.68
C ALA A 66 -1.93 15.97 -25.10
N GLU A 67 -2.62 15.42 -26.10
CA GLU A 67 -2.36 15.71 -27.53
C GLU A 67 -0.89 15.55 -27.94
N GLY A 68 -0.21 14.55 -27.37
CA GLY A 68 1.20 14.27 -27.64
C GLY A 68 2.21 15.19 -26.93
N LYS A 69 1.75 16.25 -26.27
CA LYS A 69 2.59 17.14 -25.46
C LYS A 69 2.67 16.66 -24.02
N ASP A 70 3.87 16.52 -23.47
CA ASP A 70 4.04 16.31 -22.03
C ASP A 70 3.75 17.59 -21.22
N TRP A 71 3.75 17.46 -19.90
CA TRP A 71 3.49 18.56 -18.99
C TRP A 71 4.41 19.77 -19.25
N TYR A 72 5.69 19.57 -19.56
CA TYR A 72 6.67 20.64 -19.77
C TYR A 72 6.52 21.34 -21.13
N GLN A 73 5.95 20.66 -22.11
CA GLN A 73 5.63 21.21 -23.42
C GLN A 73 4.32 22.00 -23.46
N GLN A 74 3.46 21.85 -22.45
CA GLN A 74 2.18 22.54 -22.36
C GLN A 74 2.29 23.92 -21.69
N THR A 75 1.52 24.91 -22.17
CA THR A 75 1.32 26.19 -21.44
C THR A 75 0.47 25.99 -20.18
N PRO A 76 0.46 26.94 -19.23
CA PRO A 76 -0.44 26.89 -18.08
C PRO A 76 -1.91 26.72 -18.45
N GLU A 77 -2.36 27.37 -19.52
CA GLU A 77 -3.74 27.28 -20.03
C GLU A 77 -4.02 25.91 -20.62
N GLU A 78 -3.09 25.32 -21.38
CA GLU A 78 -3.22 23.95 -21.90
C GLU A 78 -3.28 22.93 -20.76
N ARG A 79 -2.42 23.06 -19.74
CA ARG A 79 -2.46 22.21 -18.54
C ARG A 79 -3.79 22.35 -17.79
N GLN A 80 -4.33 23.57 -17.71
CA GLN A 80 -5.62 23.82 -17.09
C GLN A 80 -6.77 23.21 -17.91
N TYR A 81 -6.72 23.33 -19.24
CA TYR A 81 -7.73 22.81 -20.16
C TYR A 81 -7.77 21.28 -20.17
N HIS A 82 -6.61 20.63 -20.33
CA HIS A 82 -6.51 19.16 -20.35
C HIS A 82 -6.44 18.54 -18.95
N ARG A 83 -6.32 19.37 -17.91
CA ARG A 83 -6.08 18.97 -16.53
C ARG A 83 -4.82 18.11 -16.36
N THR A 84 -3.79 18.28 -17.18
CA THR A 84 -2.58 17.43 -17.19
C THR A 84 -1.88 17.38 -15.83
N LEU A 85 -1.74 16.18 -15.26
CA LEU A 85 -1.09 15.94 -13.98
C LEU A 85 0.38 16.35 -14.01
N ARG A 86 0.86 17.03 -12.96
CA ARG A 86 2.31 17.20 -12.74
C ARG A 86 2.88 15.97 -12.02
N ALA A 87 3.58 15.13 -12.76
CA ALA A 87 4.29 13.94 -12.29
C ALA A 87 5.69 14.27 -11.71
N PRO A 88 6.37 13.32 -11.05
CA PRO A 88 7.78 13.45 -10.67
C PRO A 88 8.69 13.75 -11.88
N TRP A 89 9.78 14.50 -11.69
CA TRP A 89 10.74 14.85 -12.76
C TRP A 89 12.21 14.54 -12.48
N TRP A 90 12.59 14.32 -11.22
CA TRP A 90 13.91 13.82 -10.80
C TRP A 90 13.74 12.84 -9.64
N ALA A 91 13.01 11.75 -9.88
CA ALA A 91 12.65 10.79 -8.83
C ALA A 91 13.80 9.86 -8.38
N ARG A 92 15.03 10.12 -8.81
CA ARG A 92 16.20 9.27 -8.52
C ARG A 92 17.39 10.12 -8.10
N VAL A 93 18.11 9.66 -7.10
CA VAL A 93 19.34 10.31 -6.63
C VAL A 93 20.45 10.11 -7.65
N THR A 94 20.89 11.19 -8.27
CA THR A 94 21.96 11.17 -9.29
C THR A 94 23.23 11.89 -8.82
N ARG A 95 23.14 12.68 -7.75
CA ARG A 95 24.30 13.41 -7.19
C ARG A 95 25.35 12.45 -6.63
N ASN A 96 24.94 11.38 -5.97
CA ASN A 96 25.83 10.31 -5.54
C ASN A 96 25.88 9.20 -6.59
N THR A 97 26.86 9.27 -7.48
CA THR A 97 27.02 8.27 -8.56
C THR A 97 27.23 6.85 -8.03
N LEU A 98 27.87 6.69 -6.86
CA LEU A 98 28.08 5.38 -6.27
C LEU A 98 26.75 4.76 -5.84
N ASP A 99 25.87 5.53 -5.19
CA ASP A 99 24.53 5.06 -4.78
C ASP A 99 23.65 4.76 -5.99
N LEU A 100 23.67 5.63 -7.02
CA LEU A 100 22.97 5.36 -8.28
C LEU A 100 23.41 4.04 -8.93
N ALA A 101 24.72 3.78 -8.97
CA ALA A 101 25.25 2.52 -9.47
C ALA A 101 24.87 1.35 -8.55
N THR A 102 24.80 1.57 -7.24
CA THR A 102 24.49 0.53 -6.24
C THR A 102 23.08 -0.01 -6.44
N VAL A 103 22.09 0.87 -6.61
CA VAL A 103 20.71 0.44 -6.86
C VAL A 103 20.47 -0.11 -8.27
N THR A 104 21.49 -0.10 -9.14
CA THR A 104 21.41 -0.64 -10.51
C THR A 104 22.21 -1.94 -10.66
N LEU A 105 23.30 -2.11 -9.90
CA LEU A 105 24.22 -3.24 -10.02
C LEU A 105 24.06 -4.19 -8.81
N PRO A 106 23.47 -5.38 -9.00
CA PRO A 106 23.20 -6.31 -7.90
C PRO A 106 24.41 -6.65 -7.02
N GLU A 107 25.60 -6.78 -7.63
CA GLU A 107 26.84 -7.07 -6.90
C GLU A 107 27.24 -5.92 -5.98
N LEU A 108 27.12 -4.69 -6.45
CA LEU A 108 27.49 -3.52 -5.69
C LEU A 108 26.50 -3.29 -4.53
N LEU A 109 25.20 -3.50 -4.75
CA LEU A 109 24.21 -3.51 -3.67
C LEU A 109 24.54 -4.56 -2.61
N TYR A 110 24.86 -5.78 -3.03
CA TYR A 110 25.23 -6.85 -2.11
C TYR A 110 26.46 -6.51 -1.25
N GLU A 111 27.50 -5.93 -1.87
CA GLU A 111 28.70 -5.48 -1.15
C GLU A 111 28.40 -4.34 -0.17
N ARG A 112 27.58 -3.37 -0.58
CA ARG A 112 27.30 -2.16 0.20
C ARG A 112 26.12 -2.26 1.16
N LEU A 113 25.44 -3.42 1.22
CA LEU A 113 24.23 -3.59 2.01
C LEU A 113 24.42 -3.26 3.51
N GLU A 114 25.60 -3.53 4.07
CA GLU A 114 25.88 -3.19 5.47
C GLU A 114 26.04 -1.67 5.69
N GLU A 115 26.34 -0.90 4.63
CA GLU A 115 26.47 0.56 4.72
C GLU A 115 25.13 1.23 5.05
N GLN A 116 23.99 0.67 4.60
CA GLN A 116 22.66 1.13 5.00
C GLN A 116 22.19 0.56 6.34
N GLY A 117 22.97 -0.35 6.95
CA GLY A 117 22.67 -0.96 8.24
C GLY A 117 21.79 -2.22 8.19
N SER A 118 21.50 -2.79 7.00
CA SER A 118 20.68 -4.00 6.90
C SER A 118 21.51 -5.30 6.75
N ASP A 119 21.00 -6.39 7.34
CA ASP A 119 21.55 -7.74 7.15
C ASP A 119 20.91 -8.44 5.96
N TYR A 120 19.64 -8.11 5.69
CA TYR A 120 18.80 -8.69 4.65
C TYR A 120 17.83 -7.64 4.11
N SER A 121 17.65 -7.60 2.79
CA SER A 121 16.73 -6.64 2.15
C SER A 121 15.81 -7.30 1.15
N ILE A 122 14.55 -6.90 1.17
CA ILE A 122 13.58 -7.20 0.12
C ILE A 122 13.66 -6.11 -0.94
N LEU A 123 13.76 -6.52 -2.19
CA LEU A 123 13.96 -5.61 -3.31
C LEU A 123 12.66 -5.39 -4.06
N PHE A 124 12.37 -4.13 -4.37
CA PHE A 124 11.26 -3.67 -5.19
C PHE A 124 11.80 -3.08 -6.50
N PRO A 125 11.98 -3.91 -7.54
CA PRO A 125 12.38 -3.40 -8.85
C PRO A 125 11.34 -2.43 -9.40
N ASN A 126 11.80 -1.29 -9.90
CA ASN A 126 10.93 -0.19 -10.29
C ASN A 126 9.99 -0.50 -11.45
N ASP A 127 10.38 -1.44 -12.32
CA ASP A 127 9.58 -1.85 -13.48
C ASP A 127 8.68 -3.07 -13.19
N VAL A 128 8.70 -3.62 -11.97
CA VAL A 128 8.00 -4.88 -11.64
C VAL A 128 6.48 -4.80 -11.83
N LEU A 129 5.89 -3.60 -11.67
CA LEU A 129 4.46 -3.34 -11.90
C LEU A 129 4.18 -2.53 -13.18
N ALA A 130 5.19 -2.18 -13.97
CA ALA A 130 5.00 -1.53 -15.27
C ALA A 130 4.03 -2.30 -16.20
N PRO A 131 4.03 -3.65 -16.23
CA PRO A 131 3.16 -4.39 -17.15
C PRO A 131 1.66 -4.25 -16.87
N LEU A 132 1.24 -3.67 -15.74
CA LEU A 132 -0.16 -3.35 -15.48
C LEU A 132 -0.75 -2.40 -16.54
N GLY A 133 0.08 -1.55 -17.16
CA GLY A 133 -0.31 -0.70 -18.28
C GLY A 133 -0.48 -1.43 -19.61
N ALA A 134 -0.14 -2.73 -19.68
CA ALA A 134 -0.25 -3.53 -20.88
C ALA A 134 -1.68 -4.05 -21.11
N GLY A 135 -2.01 -4.33 -22.36
CA GLY A 135 -3.25 -5.01 -22.73
C GLY A 135 -3.25 -6.48 -22.27
N ASN A 136 -4.43 -7.10 -22.23
CA ASN A 136 -4.63 -8.47 -21.73
C ASN A 136 -3.71 -9.51 -22.40
N GLU A 137 -3.37 -9.35 -23.68
CA GLU A 137 -2.47 -10.26 -24.41
C GLU A 137 -1.01 -10.22 -23.90
N PHE A 138 -0.55 -9.08 -23.35
CA PHE A 138 0.86 -8.85 -23.04
C PHE A 138 1.15 -8.74 -21.54
N ARG A 139 0.14 -8.50 -20.71
CA ARG A 139 0.30 -8.25 -19.27
C ARG A 139 0.99 -9.41 -18.55
N GLN A 140 0.45 -10.62 -18.64
CA GLN A 140 1.04 -11.79 -17.97
C GLN A 140 2.40 -12.19 -18.57
N PRO A 141 2.58 -12.30 -19.91
CA PRO A 141 3.90 -12.61 -20.47
C PRO A 141 4.99 -11.61 -20.08
N LEU A 142 4.66 -10.32 -19.97
CA LEU A 142 5.61 -9.30 -19.59
C LEU A 142 5.95 -9.36 -18.09
N HIS A 143 4.97 -9.56 -17.20
CA HIS A 143 5.26 -9.84 -15.77
C HIS A 143 6.17 -11.06 -15.64
N ARG A 144 5.87 -12.15 -16.37
CA ARG A 144 6.65 -13.37 -16.35
C ARG A 144 8.11 -13.16 -16.74
N ALA A 145 8.34 -12.41 -17.81
CA ALA A 145 9.70 -12.09 -18.27
C ALA A 145 10.48 -11.26 -17.24
N ILE A 146 9.84 -10.24 -16.65
CA ILE A 146 10.45 -9.37 -15.63
C ILE A 146 10.74 -10.15 -14.35
N ASN A 147 9.79 -10.96 -13.86
CA ASN A 147 9.96 -11.81 -12.69
C ASN A 147 11.14 -12.78 -12.88
N HIS A 148 11.25 -13.41 -14.05
CA HIS A 148 12.36 -14.32 -14.35
C HIS A 148 13.70 -13.57 -14.43
N PHE A 149 13.72 -12.39 -15.05
CA PHE A 149 14.90 -11.54 -15.09
C PHE A 149 15.42 -11.24 -13.68
N HIS A 150 14.55 -10.76 -12.77
CA HIS A 150 14.95 -10.45 -11.40
C HIS A 150 15.37 -11.70 -10.61
N ALA A 151 14.65 -12.81 -10.77
CA ALA A 151 15.03 -14.07 -10.13
C ALA A 151 16.45 -14.50 -10.51
N ASP A 152 16.83 -14.38 -11.79
CA ASP A 152 18.17 -14.72 -12.26
C ASP A 152 19.24 -13.72 -11.81
N GLN A 153 18.97 -12.42 -11.87
CA GLN A 153 19.92 -11.38 -11.43
C GLN A 153 20.31 -11.54 -9.96
N TYR A 154 19.35 -11.87 -9.10
CA TYR A 154 19.55 -11.91 -7.65
C TYR A 154 19.81 -13.31 -7.06
N ARG A 155 19.72 -14.38 -7.86
CA ARG A 155 19.90 -15.78 -7.38
C ARG A 155 21.20 -15.97 -6.60
N LYS A 156 22.31 -15.40 -7.09
CA LYS A 156 23.64 -15.49 -6.46
C LYS A 156 23.77 -14.73 -5.14
N TYR A 157 22.81 -13.85 -4.81
CA TYR A 157 22.81 -12.99 -3.63
C TYR A 157 21.69 -13.31 -2.63
N SER A 158 21.02 -14.46 -2.82
CA SER A 158 19.80 -14.85 -2.10
C SER A 158 19.97 -15.03 -0.59
N ASP A 159 21.20 -15.11 -0.09
CA ASP A 159 21.49 -15.13 1.34
C ASP A 159 21.24 -13.78 2.03
N ARG A 160 21.15 -12.68 1.26
CA ARG A 160 20.92 -11.31 1.77
C ARG A 160 19.90 -10.49 1.00
N LEU A 161 19.65 -10.80 -0.27
CA LEU A 161 18.75 -10.02 -1.14
C LEU A 161 17.64 -10.91 -1.68
N THR A 162 16.39 -10.45 -1.64
CA THR A 162 15.26 -11.16 -2.27
C THR A 162 14.38 -10.20 -3.04
N PRO A 163 14.29 -10.31 -4.38
CA PRO A 163 13.34 -9.52 -5.14
C PRO A 163 11.91 -10.02 -4.95
N VAL A 164 10.97 -9.09 -5.01
CA VAL A 164 9.55 -9.41 -5.11
C VAL A 164 9.17 -9.86 -6.52
N ALA A 165 8.17 -10.72 -6.64
CA ALA A 165 7.49 -11.02 -7.89
C ALA A 165 6.35 -10.02 -8.14
N GLY A 166 6.29 -9.39 -9.31
CA GLY A 166 5.14 -8.59 -9.73
C GLY A 166 4.00 -9.50 -10.18
N ILE A 167 2.82 -9.32 -9.59
CA ILE A 167 1.65 -10.16 -9.86
C ILE A 167 0.54 -9.33 -10.53
N PRO A 168 0.09 -9.70 -11.76
CA PRO A 168 -1.03 -9.05 -12.41
C PRO A 168 -2.35 -9.41 -11.72
N MET A 169 -3.04 -8.41 -11.17
CA MET A 169 -4.31 -8.62 -10.45
C MET A 169 -5.54 -8.29 -11.30
N TYR A 170 -5.46 -8.22 -12.63
CA TYR A 170 -6.64 -7.84 -13.44
C TYR A 170 -7.76 -8.89 -13.41
N HIS A 171 -7.38 -10.17 -13.42
CA HIS A 171 -8.26 -11.33 -13.24
C HIS A 171 -7.64 -12.32 -12.24
N PRO A 172 -8.41 -12.94 -11.32
CA PRO A 172 -7.86 -13.82 -10.28
C PRO A 172 -7.07 -15.02 -10.85
N GLN A 173 -7.56 -15.62 -11.94
CA GLN A 173 -6.84 -16.73 -12.60
C GLN A 173 -5.46 -16.31 -13.13
N GLU A 174 -5.35 -15.13 -13.73
CA GLU A 174 -4.07 -14.58 -14.25
C GLU A 174 -3.07 -14.39 -13.09
N ALA A 175 -3.57 -13.89 -11.96
CA ALA A 175 -2.79 -13.65 -10.74
C ALA A 175 -2.29 -14.96 -10.11
N ILE A 176 -3.14 -15.98 -10.03
CA ILE A 176 -2.81 -17.31 -9.49
C ILE A 176 -1.72 -17.97 -10.33
N GLU A 177 -1.87 -17.99 -11.65
CA GLU A 177 -0.91 -18.61 -12.56
C GLU A 177 0.47 -17.96 -12.48
N GLU A 178 0.52 -16.63 -12.35
CA GLU A 178 1.78 -15.92 -12.24
C GLU A 178 2.40 -16.08 -10.85
N LEU A 179 1.60 -16.12 -9.79
CA LEU A 179 2.07 -16.42 -8.44
C LEU A 179 2.67 -17.82 -8.34
N GLU A 180 1.99 -18.83 -8.91
CA GLU A 180 2.50 -20.20 -8.97
C GLU A 180 3.77 -20.30 -9.80
N PHE A 181 3.85 -19.59 -10.93
CA PHE A 181 5.09 -19.53 -11.71
C PHE A 181 6.24 -18.92 -10.90
N ALA A 182 6.03 -17.77 -10.28
CA ALA A 182 7.04 -17.08 -9.49
C ALA A 182 7.56 -17.93 -8.33
N VAL A 183 6.67 -18.62 -7.61
CA VAL A 183 7.06 -19.45 -6.46
C VAL A 183 7.65 -20.78 -6.92
N ASN A 184 6.91 -21.56 -7.70
CA ASN A 184 7.26 -22.96 -7.99
C ASN A 184 8.34 -23.10 -9.06
N THR A 185 8.47 -22.11 -9.96
CA THR A 185 9.46 -22.16 -11.06
C THR A 185 10.68 -21.30 -10.72
N LEU A 186 10.46 -20.06 -10.26
CA LEU A 186 11.58 -19.13 -10.04
C LEU A 186 12.18 -19.23 -8.64
N GLY A 187 11.40 -19.68 -7.66
CA GLY A 187 11.80 -19.72 -6.25
C GLY A 187 11.68 -18.38 -5.53
N LEU A 188 10.89 -17.44 -6.08
CA LEU A 188 10.59 -16.17 -5.42
C LEU A 188 9.66 -16.41 -4.23
N LYS A 189 9.81 -15.63 -3.16
CA LYS A 189 9.14 -15.87 -1.87
C LYS A 189 8.26 -14.72 -1.40
N VAL A 190 8.22 -13.60 -2.13
CA VAL A 190 7.45 -12.40 -1.80
C VAL A 190 6.80 -11.89 -3.09
N ALA A 191 5.58 -11.37 -3.01
CA ALA A 191 4.89 -10.81 -4.17
C ALA A 191 4.53 -9.34 -3.95
N ASN A 192 4.74 -8.51 -4.98
CA ASN A 192 4.21 -7.17 -5.09
C ASN A 192 2.95 -7.20 -5.96
N ILE A 193 1.82 -6.80 -5.38
CA ILE A 193 0.54 -6.66 -6.06
C ILE A 193 0.18 -5.18 -6.21
N PRO A 194 -0.53 -4.76 -7.27
CA PRO A 194 -1.16 -3.47 -7.26
C PRO A 194 -2.15 -3.37 -6.09
N GLY A 195 -2.34 -2.14 -5.60
CA GLY A 195 -3.36 -1.83 -4.58
C GLY A 195 -4.74 -1.59 -5.17
N GLY A 196 -4.90 -1.65 -6.50
CA GLY A 196 -6.20 -1.56 -7.17
C GLY A 196 -6.06 -1.61 -8.68
N VAL A 197 -7.19 -1.82 -9.37
CA VAL A 197 -7.26 -1.82 -10.84
C VAL A 197 -8.39 -0.91 -11.31
N ARG A 198 -8.16 -0.13 -12.38
CA ARG A 198 -9.22 0.66 -13.00
C ARG A 198 -10.11 -0.23 -13.84
N ARG A 199 -11.42 -0.22 -13.55
CA ARG A 199 -12.44 -0.93 -14.32
C ARG A 199 -13.40 0.05 -14.98
N PRO A 200 -13.83 -0.22 -16.22
CA PRO A 200 -14.80 0.64 -16.89
C PRO A 200 -16.14 0.61 -16.17
N ILE A 201 -16.82 1.75 -16.10
CA ILE A 201 -18.22 1.80 -15.70
C ILE A 201 -19.04 1.23 -16.86
N LYS A 202 -19.56 -0.01 -16.71
CA LYS A 202 -20.23 -0.76 -17.79
C LYS A 202 -21.31 0.05 -18.50
N ALA A 203 -22.18 0.71 -17.75
CA ALA A 203 -23.25 1.56 -18.31
C ALA A 203 -22.74 2.68 -19.24
N ILE A 204 -21.53 3.20 -19.00
CA ILE A 204 -20.90 4.21 -19.87
C ILE A 204 -20.18 3.53 -21.02
N ALA A 205 -19.44 2.44 -20.76
CA ALA A 205 -18.71 1.70 -21.77
C ALA A 205 -19.62 1.07 -22.84
N ASP A 206 -20.82 0.64 -22.47
CA ASP A 206 -21.83 0.13 -23.41
C ASP A 206 -22.30 1.21 -24.39
N LYS A 207 -22.41 2.46 -23.91
CA LYS A 207 -22.81 3.62 -24.72
C LYS A 207 -21.64 4.22 -25.51
N TYR A 208 -20.44 4.19 -24.95
CA TYR A 208 -19.21 4.75 -25.50
C TYR A 208 -18.09 3.70 -25.44
N PRO A 209 -18.06 2.75 -26.40
CA PRO A 209 -17.10 1.66 -26.39
C PRO A 209 -15.65 2.15 -26.34
N PRO A 210 -14.79 1.65 -25.43
CA PRO A 210 -13.42 2.14 -25.25
C PRO A 210 -12.54 2.14 -26.51
N ALA A 211 -12.74 1.17 -27.40
CA ALA A 211 -12.02 1.08 -28.67
C ALA A 211 -12.35 2.24 -29.63
N GLN A 212 -13.55 2.82 -29.52
CA GLN A 212 -14.02 3.93 -30.35
C GLN A 212 -13.89 5.29 -29.63
N TYR A 213 -13.98 5.29 -28.30
CA TYR A 213 -13.97 6.49 -27.46
C TYR A 213 -12.92 6.41 -26.34
N PRO A 214 -11.61 6.27 -26.68
CA PRO A 214 -10.55 6.11 -25.68
C PRO A 214 -10.45 7.30 -24.70
N ASP A 215 -10.77 8.51 -25.18
CA ASP A 215 -10.76 9.73 -24.37
C ASP A 215 -11.89 9.79 -23.33
N ILE A 216 -13.00 9.09 -23.55
CA ILE A 216 -14.08 8.94 -22.56
C ILE A 216 -13.71 7.82 -21.60
N ALA A 217 -13.23 6.69 -22.13
CA ALA A 217 -12.90 5.51 -21.35
C ALA A 217 -11.86 5.78 -20.25
N ARG A 218 -10.88 6.65 -20.50
CA ARG A 218 -9.87 7.04 -19.49
C ARG A 218 -10.46 7.76 -18.26
N HIS A 219 -11.65 8.35 -18.36
CA HIS A 219 -12.32 9.07 -17.28
C HIS A 219 -13.54 8.32 -16.72
N ALA A 220 -14.11 7.39 -17.50
CA ALA A 220 -15.29 6.62 -17.15
C ALA A 220 -14.95 5.28 -16.48
N SER A 221 -14.25 5.33 -15.35
CA SER A 221 -13.81 4.14 -14.61
C SER A 221 -14.00 4.30 -13.10
N TYR A 222 -14.05 3.18 -12.39
CA TYR A 222 -13.89 3.09 -10.94
C TYR A 222 -12.64 2.28 -10.60
N VAL A 223 -12.15 2.37 -9.37
CA VAL A 223 -11.03 1.56 -8.89
C VAL A 223 -11.59 0.39 -8.11
N ASP A 224 -11.25 -0.82 -8.54
CA ASP A 224 -11.54 -2.07 -7.84
C ASP A 224 -10.34 -2.45 -6.97
N PHE A 225 -10.61 -2.74 -5.69
CA PHE A 225 -9.63 -3.01 -4.64
C PHE A 225 -9.57 -4.50 -4.24
N PHE A 226 -10.06 -5.39 -5.10
CA PHE A 226 -9.93 -6.86 -4.99
C PHE A 226 -10.63 -7.50 -3.77
N GLY A 227 -11.50 -6.74 -3.09
CA GLY A 227 -12.26 -7.17 -1.91
C GLY A 227 -13.72 -6.73 -2.03
N LEU A 228 -14.15 -5.85 -1.13
CA LEU A 228 -15.48 -5.23 -1.19
C LEU A 228 -15.79 -4.67 -2.60
N ASP A 229 -16.97 -5.00 -3.12
CA ASP A 229 -17.49 -4.58 -4.42
C ASP A 229 -16.67 -4.95 -5.66
N SER A 230 -15.73 -5.90 -5.52
CA SER A 230 -14.90 -6.34 -6.65
C SER A 230 -15.72 -7.01 -7.76
N GLU A 231 -15.38 -6.73 -9.02
CA GLU A 231 -16.05 -7.35 -10.18
C GLU A 231 -15.79 -8.86 -10.27
N HIS A 232 -14.67 -9.32 -9.72
CA HIS A 232 -14.27 -10.71 -9.72
C HIS A 232 -14.13 -11.22 -8.28
N ASP A 233 -14.32 -12.52 -8.10
CA ASP A 233 -14.02 -13.18 -6.84
C ASP A 233 -12.51 -13.46 -6.74
N TYR A 234 -11.83 -12.79 -5.81
CA TYR A 234 -10.40 -12.97 -5.54
C TYR A 234 -10.11 -13.95 -4.39
N ASP A 235 -11.13 -14.53 -3.75
CA ASP A 235 -10.93 -15.55 -2.71
C ASP A 235 -10.01 -16.70 -3.15
N PRO A 236 -10.10 -17.23 -4.40
CA PRO A 236 -9.15 -18.23 -4.88
C PRO A 236 -7.68 -17.74 -4.90
N PHE A 237 -7.46 -16.45 -5.20
CA PHE A 237 -6.12 -15.87 -5.18
C PHE A 237 -5.59 -15.72 -3.75
N TRP A 238 -6.42 -15.20 -2.83
CA TRP A 238 -6.05 -15.07 -1.42
C TRP A 238 -5.74 -16.43 -0.79
N ALA A 239 -6.57 -17.45 -1.09
CA ALA A 239 -6.33 -18.84 -0.69
C ALA A 239 -4.99 -19.35 -1.20
N LYS A 240 -4.69 -19.11 -2.49
CA LYS A 240 -3.43 -19.53 -3.11
C LYS A 240 -2.22 -18.84 -2.50
N ALA A 241 -2.29 -17.55 -2.19
CA ALA A 241 -1.21 -16.84 -1.51
C ALA A 241 -0.90 -17.43 -0.13
N VAL A 242 -1.94 -17.78 0.64
CA VAL A 242 -1.79 -18.47 1.94
C VAL A 242 -1.24 -19.88 1.76
N GLU A 243 -1.76 -20.66 0.79
CA GLU A 243 -1.32 -22.02 0.48
C GLU A 243 0.19 -22.07 0.14
N LEU A 244 0.66 -21.14 -0.69
CA LEU A 244 2.07 -21.03 -1.08
C LEU A 244 2.94 -20.37 -0.01
N GLY A 245 2.35 -19.83 1.06
CA GLY A 245 3.06 -19.10 2.11
C GLY A 245 3.67 -17.78 1.64
N VAL A 246 3.07 -17.10 0.66
CA VAL A 246 3.62 -15.87 0.07
C VAL A 246 3.05 -14.64 0.80
N PRO A 247 3.88 -13.88 1.54
CA PRO A 247 3.50 -12.56 2.00
C PRO A 247 3.34 -11.61 0.80
N LEU A 248 2.28 -10.81 0.83
CA LEU A 248 1.96 -9.85 -0.22
C LEU A 248 2.36 -8.45 0.23
N ALA A 249 2.97 -7.69 -0.66
CA ALA A 249 3.22 -6.26 -0.49
C ALA A 249 2.48 -5.48 -1.57
N THR A 250 2.08 -4.26 -1.26
CA THR A 250 1.59 -3.32 -2.28
C THR A 250 2.40 -2.04 -2.28
N HIS A 251 2.88 -1.70 -3.48
CA HIS A 251 3.57 -0.46 -3.80
C HIS A 251 2.77 0.30 -4.86
N TYR A 252 1.61 0.80 -4.46
CA TYR A 252 0.64 1.42 -5.38
C TYR A 252 0.02 2.68 -4.80
N GLY A 253 0.06 3.76 -5.58
CA GLY A 253 -0.28 5.10 -5.13
C GLY A 253 -1.56 5.66 -5.75
N SER A 254 -2.19 6.58 -5.02
CA SER A 254 -3.38 7.33 -5.45
C SER A 254 -3.09 8.58 -6.29
N GLN A 255 -1.84 8.81 -6.70
CA GLN A 255 -1.50 9.92 -7.60
C GLN A 255 -2.35 9.86 -8.88
N GLY A 256 -3.00 10.97 -9.20
CA GLY A 256 -3.95 11.05 -10.30
C GLY A 256 -5.39 10.64 -9.96
N TRP A 257 -5.72 10.39 -8.69
CA TRP A 257 -7.12 10.30 -8.23
C TRP A 257 -7.72 11.69 -8.03
N THR A 258 -9.04 11.79 -7.96
CA THR A 258 -9.72 13.03 -7.56
C THR A 258 -9.19 13.50 -6.21
N GLY A 259 -8.73 14.74 -6.13
CA GLY A 259 -8.07 15.28 -4.93
C GLY A 259 -6.54 15.13 -4.90
N ARG A 260 -5.94 14.33 -5.80
CA ARG A 260 -4.48 14.14 -5.96
C ARG A 260 -4.05 14.32 -7.41
N HIS A 261 -4.68 15.30 -8.07
CA HIS A 261 -4.52 15.59 -9.49
C HIS A 261 -4.18 17.07 -9.75
N SER A 262 -3.28 17.64 -8.94
CA SER A 262 -2.75 18.97 -9.17
C SER A 262 -1.97 19.03 -10.48
N ILE A 263 -2.30 20.04 -11.28
CA ILE A 263 -1.67 20.32 -12.56
C ILE A 263 -0.40 21.16 -12.42
N SER A 264 -0.05 21.59 -11.21
CA SER A 264 1.03 22.56 -10.99
C SER A 264 1.97 22.18 -9.85
N ASN A 265 1.60 21.25 -8.97
CA ASN A 265 2.38 20.91 -7.79
C ASN A 265 2.45 19.39 -7.58
N TYR A 266 3.65 18.81 -7.74
CA TYR A 266 3.89 17.39 -7.51
C TYR A 266 3.85 17.01 -6.03
N MET A 267 4.32 17.86 -5.11
CA MET A 267 4.26 17.56 -3.68
C MET A 267 2.82 17.46 -3.18
N PHE A 268 1.91 18.27 -3.73
CA PHE A 268 0.47 18.10 -3.49
C PHE A 268 -0.03 16.71 -3.94
N ASN A 269 0.47 16.22 -5.08
CA ASN A 269 0.11 14.89 -5.56
C ASN A 269 0.78 13.78 -4.73
N HIS A 270 2.00 14.02 -4.25
CA HIS A 270 2.86 13.04 -3.60
C HIS A 270 2.51 12.79 -2.13
N ILE A 271 2.47 13.84 -1.30
CA ILE A 271 2.40 13.67 0.16
C ILE A 271 1.14 12.87 0.55
N GLY A 272 1.33 11.70 1.17
CA GLY A 272 0.26 10.78 1.61
C GLY A 272 -0.38 9.93 0.51
N HIS A 273 0.15 9.92 -0.70
CA HIS A 273 -0.51 9.23 -1.82
C HIS A 273 -0.51 7.70 -1.68
N PHE A 274 0.52 7.12 -1.06
CA PHE A 274 0.59 5.69 -0.77
C PHE A 274 -0.33 5.32 0.39
N ALA A 275 -0.38 6.13 1.45
CA ALA A 275 -1.33 5.98 2.54
C ALA A 275 -2.78 5.91 2.04
N ASP A 276 -3.21 6.86 1.20
CA ASP A 276 -4.57 6.88 0.65
C ASP A 276 -4.91 5.65 -0.20
N GLY A 277 -3.97 5.23 -1.06
CA GLY A 277 -4.15 4.04 -1.91
C GLY A 277 -4.25 2.77 -1.07
N SER A 278 -3.31 2.59 -0.15
CA SER A 278 -3.25 1.48 0.79
C SER A 278 -4.45 1.45 1.74
N GLN A 279 -4.93 2.61 2.19
CA GLN A 279 -6.10 2.71 3.05
C GLN A 279 -7.36 2.23 2.33
N ALA A 280 -7.56 2.62 1.07
CA ALA A 280 -8.69 2.14 0.28
C ALA A 280 -8.63 0.62 0.09
N PHE A 281 -7.45 0.10 -0.26
CA PHE A 281 -7.21 -1.34 -0.43
C PHE A 281 -7.45 -2.13 0.86
N ALA A 282 -6.84 -1.74 1.98
CA ALA A 282 -6.98 -2.41 3.27
C ALA A 282 -8.43 -2.42 3.77
N LYS A 283 -9.17 -1.32 3.60
CA LYS A 283 -10.60 -1.26 3.92
C LYS A 283 -11.42 -2.20 3.04
N ALA A 284 -11.12 -2.30 1.75
CA ALA A 284 -11.82 -3.24 0.87
C ALA A 284 -11.60 -4.70 1.30
N LEU A 285 -10.39 -5.06 1.73
CA LEU A 285 -10.11 -6.40 2.27
C LEU A 285 -10.79 -6.63 3.63
N PHE A 286 -10.78 -5.63 4.52
CA PHE A 286 -11.40 -5.71 5.84
C PHE A 286 -12.92 -5.83 5.73
N PHE A 287 -13.59 -4.84 5.14
CA PHE A 287 -15.05 -4.80 5.01
C PHE A 287 -15.58 -5.86 4.03
N GLY A 288 -14.78 -6.25 3.03
CA GLY A 288 -15.09 -7.39 2.17
C GLY A 288 -14.95 -8.75 2.86
N GLY A 289 -14.50 -8.80 4.12
CA GLY A 289 -14.33 -10.03 4.91
C GLY A 289 -13.14 -10.91 4.50
N VAL A 290 -12.22 -10.42 3.67
CA VAL A 290 -11.06 -11.19 3.19
C VAL A 290 -10.16 -11.57 4.37
N THR A 291 -9.85 -10.63 5.28
CA THR A 291 -9.05 -10.93 6.48
C THR A 291 -9.78 -11.82 7.48
N ARG A 292 -11.11 -11.98 7.34
CA ARG A 292 -11.89 -12.97 8.06
C ARG A 292 -11.70 -14.37 7.49
N ARG A 293 -11.90 -14.51 6.18
CA ARG A 293 -11.83 -15.80 5.46
C ARG A 293 -10.40 -16.34 5.38
N PHE A 294 -9.40 -15.46 5.30
CA PHE A 294 -7.98 -15.81 5.18
C PHE A 294 -7.15 -15.21 6.32
N PRO A 295 -7.30 -15.68 7.57
CA PRO A 295 -6.54 -15.15 8.71
C PRO A 295 -5.03 -15.39 8.62
N GLY A 296 -4.58 -16.30 7.73
CA GLY A 296 -3.17 -16.53 7.42
C GLY A 296 -2.59 -15.53 6.41
N LEU A 297 -3.39 -14.68 5.78
CA LEU A 297 -2.92 -13.69 4.82
C LEU A 297 -2.09 -12.60 5.52
N ARG A 298 -0.96 -12.24 4.92
CA ARG A 298 -0.08 -11.17 5.41
C ARG A 298 0.09 -10.14 4.29
N VAL A 299 -0.26 -8.89 4.59
CA VAL A 299 -0.25 -7.80 3.62
C VAL A 299 0.56 -6.63 4.16
N ALA A 300 1.66 -6.30 3.48
CA ALA A 300 2.44 -5.09 3.69
C ALA A 300 1.95 -3.96 2.78
N LEU A 301 1.83 -2.78 3.35
CA LEU A 301 1.34 -1.56 2.71
C LEU A 301 2.48 -0.53 2.77
N LEU A 302 3.22 -0.37 1.67
CA LEU A 302 4.54 0.25 1.67
C LEU A 302 4.50 1.75 1.32
N GLU A 303 5.56 2.47 1.74
CA GLU A 303 5.77 3.93 1.54
C GLU A 303 4.63 4.85 2.03
N GLY A 304 3.71 4.31 2.83
CA GLY A 304 2.56 5.05 3.35
C GLY A 304 2.77 5.65 4.73
N GLY A 305 3.84 5.23 5.44
CA GLY A 305 3.94 5.40 6.88
C GLY A 305 2.98 4.48 7.64
N ALA A 306 3.02 4.54 8.97
CA ALA A 306 2.22 3.66 9.83
C ALA A 306 1.12 4.38 10.64
N ASP A 307 1.11 5.71 10.66
CA ASP A 307 0.14 6.51 11.41
C ASP A 307 -1.29 6.34 10.88
N TRP A 308 -1.47 6.31 9.57
CA TRP A 308 -2.77 6.12 8.94
C TRP A 308 -3.36 4.76 9.31
N GLY A 309 -2.53 3.73 9.49
CA GLY A 309 -2.93 2.40 9.92
C GLY A 309 -3.50 2.39 11.33
N ALA A 310 -2.87 3.13 12.25
CA ALA A 310 -3.35 3.34 13.62
C ALA A 310 -4.62 4.19 13.67
N HIS A 311 -4.69 5.23 12.83
CA HIS A 311 -5.87 6.08 12.68
C HIS A 311 -7.09 5.27 12.21
N VAL A 312 -6.94 4.43 11.17
CA VAL A 312 -8.04 3.58 10.69
C VAL A 312 -8.43 2.55 11.74
N TYR A 313 -7.47 1.87 12.39
CA TYR A 313 -7.77 0.92 13.45
C TYR A 313 -8.61 1.54 14.57
N THR A 314 -8.21 2.71 15.07
CA THR A 314 -8.96 3.46 16.09
C THR A 314 -10.37 3.78 15.60
N HIS A 315 -10.49 4.24 14.35
CA HIS A 315 -11.78 4.59 13.78
C HIS A 315 -12.68 3.40 13.48
N LEU A 316 -12.13 2.21 13.21
CA LEU A 316 -12.93 0.99 13.08
C LEU A 316 -13.63 0.67 14.39
N VAL A 317 -12.91 0.74 15.52
CA VAL A 317 -13.48 0.52 16.86
C VAL A 317 -14.54 1.56 17.18
N ASP A 318 -14.19 2.84 17.09
CA ASP A 318 -15.10 3.96 17.38
C ASP A 318 -16.42 3.91 16.60
N ARG A 319 -16.37 3.39 15.37
CA ARG A 319 -17.51 3.36 14.44
C ARG A 319 -18.32 2.11 14.66
N TRP A 320 -17.68 0.97 14.92
CA TRP A 320 -18.38 -0.25 15.28
C TRP A 320 -19.18 -0.08 16.57
N GLU A 321 -18.62 0.55 17.62
CA GLU A 321 -19.36 0.82 18.87
C GLU A 321 -20.63 1.66 18.67
N LYS A 322 -20.65 2.52 17.64
CA LYS A 322 -21.78 3.41 17.34
C LYS A 322 -22.73 2.85 16.28
N ARG A 323 -22.22 2.05 15.33
CA ARG A 323 -22.93 1.64 14.11
C ARG A 323 -22.83 0.16 13.80
N ASN A 324 -22.50 -0.69 14.77
CA ASN A 324 -22.78 -2.12 14.63
C ASN A 324 -24.30 -2.37 14.47
N ARG A 325 -24.64 -3.62 14.16
CA ARG A 325 -26.02 -4.09 13.93
C ARG A 325 -27.03 -3.61 14.97
N ASP A 326 -26.63 -3.53 16.24
CA ASP A 326 -27.54 -3.15 17.33
C ASP A 326 -27.50 -1.62 17.57
N ALA A 327 -26.31 -1.05 17.67
CA ALA A 327 -26.10 0.36 17.99
C ALA A 327 -26.65 1.30 16.91
N VAL A 328 -26.67 0.88 15.64
CA VAL A 328 -27.20 1.68 14.53
C VAL A 328 -28.67 2.07 14.74
N HIS A 329 -29.43 1.29 15.51
CA HIS A 329 -30.83 1.60 15.85
C HIS A 329 -30.98 2.89 16.68
N GLN A 330 -29.92 3.40 17.31
CA GLN A 330 -29.94 4.73 17.93
C GLN A 330 -30.23 5.84 16.90
N TYR A 331 -29.95 5.60 15.62
CA TYR A 331 -30.19 6.53 14.52
C TYR A 331 -31.43 6.20 13.70
N ASN A 332 -32.22 5.19 14.10
CA ASN A 332 -33.46 4.85 13.42
C ASN A 332 -34.54 5.92 13.75
N PRO A 333 -35.05 6.67 12.75
CA PRO A 333 -36.08 7.68 12.99
C PRO A 333 -37.35 7.14 13.65
N ALA A 334 -37.66 5.86 13.48
CA ALA A 334 -38.80 5.20 14.11
C ALA A 334 -38.72 5.14 15.64
N ASN A 335 -37.52 5.33 16.22
CA ASN A 335 -37.31 5.33 17.67
C ASN A 335 -37.52 6.71 18.32
N ALA A 336 -37.78 7.76 17.54
CA ALA A 336 -38.01 9.09 18.09
C ALA A 336 -39.37 9.21 18.79
N ASP A 337 -39.37 9.69 20.04
CA ASP A 337 -40.61 10.05 20.76
C ASP A 337 -41.12 11.42 20.28
N ILE A 338 -42.05 11.38 19.34
CA ILE A 338 -42.66 12.58 18.75
C ILE A 338 -43.44 13.40 19.79
N GLY A 339 -44.00 12.74 20.81
CA GLY A 339 -44.74 13.40 21.88
C GLY A 339 -43.82 14.27 22.72
N LEU A 340 -42.72 13.67 23.19
CA LEU A 340 -41.68 14.39 23.94
C LEU A 340 -41.01 15.48 23.09
N LEU A 341 -40.71 15.20 21.82
CA LEU A 341 -40.12 16.19 20.92
C LEU A 341 -41.01 17.43 20.80
N ALA A 342 -42.32 17.24 20.63
CA ALA A 342 -43.26 18.36 20.59
C ALA A 342 -43.31 19.14 21.91
N GLU A 343 -43.36 18.46 23.06
CA GLU A 343 -43.32 19.11 24.38
C GLU A 343 -42.06 19.97 24.56
N LEU A 344 -40.90 19.47 24.11
CA LEU A 344 -39.63 20.21 24.17
C LEU A 344 -39.65 21.45 23.28
N PHE A 345 -40.21 21.36 22.07
CA PHE A 345 -40.39 22.52 21.19
C PHE A 345 -41.34 23.55 21.79
N GLU A 346 -42.44 23.13 22.41
CA GLU A 346 -43.36 24.03 23.09
C GLU A 346 -42.72 24.71 24.31
N ARG A 347 -41.94 23.97 25.09
CA ARG A 347 -41.29 24.48 26.32
C ARG A 347 -40.10 25.40 26.03
N TYR A 348 -39.28 25.08 25.04
CA TYR A 348 -38.00 25.75 24.81
C TYR A 348 -37.89 26.48 23.47
N GLY A 349 -38.81 26.24 22.53
CA GLY A 349 -38.73 26.74 21.16
C GLY A 349 -39.40 28.09 20.91
N ALA A 350 -39.86 28.82 21.93
CA ALA A 350 -40.69 30.03 21.75
C ALA A 350 -40.05 31.09 20.84
N GLU A 351 -38.76 31.39 21.02
CA GLU A 351 -38.03 32.35 20.18
C GLU A 351 -37.80 31.81 18.76
N LEU A 352 -37.48 30.51 18.65
CA LEU A 352 -37.27 29.84 17.36
C LEU A 352 -38.55 29.80 16.51
N LEU A 353 -39.69 29.49 17.15
CA LEU A 353 -40.98 29.32 16.49
C LEU A 353 -41.63 30.66 16.10
N GLN A 354 -41.28 31.77 16.75
CA GLN A 354 -41.87 33.11 16.48
C GLN A 354 -43.40 33.09 16.40
N GLY A 355 -44.05 32.35 17.29
CA GLY A 355 -45.51 32.21 17.34
C GLY A 355 -46.10 31.19 16.36
N ARG A 356 -45.29 30.43 15.61
CA ARG A 356 -45.75 29.27 14.83
C ARG A 356 -46.10 28.10 15.77
N GLY A 357 -47.15 27.37 15.43
CA GLY A 357 -47.50 26.12 16.11
C GLY A 357 -46.59 24.96 15.70
N VAL A 358 -46.57 23.91 16.52
CA VAL A 358 -45.83 22.67 16.28
C VAL A 358 -46.75 21.64 15.63
N ASP A 359 -46.44 21.18 14.42
CA ASP A 359 -47.16 20.09 13.76
C ASP A 359 -46.43 18.76 13.96
N LYS A 360 -46.98 17.88 14.80
CA LYS A 360 -46.39 16.57 15.10
C LYS A 360 -46.24 15.68 13.86
N ALA A 361 -47.03 15.88 12.80
CA ALA A 361 -46.97 15.07 11.59
C ALA A 361 -45.69 15.31 10.79
N THR A 362 -45.14 16.53 10.82
CA THR A 362 -43.91 16.89 10.10
C THR A 362 -42.73 17.14 11.02
N LEU A 363 -42.96 17.29 12.33
CA LEU A 363 -41.95 17.71 13.31
C LEU A 363 -40.65 16.91 13.24
N LEU A 364 -40.72 15.58 13.09
CA LEU A 364 -39.51 14.76 13.00
C LEU A 364 -38.72 15.06 11.73
N GLN A 365 -39.40 15.13 10.58
CA GLN A 365 -38.78 15.46 9.30
C GLN A 365 -38.19 16.87 9.32
N ASP A 366 -38.91 17.83 9.90
CA ASP A 366 -38.46 19.22 10.00
C ASP A 366 -37.25 19.35 10.96
N SER A 367 -37.20 18.51 12.00
CA SER A 367 -36.09 18.49 12.97
C SER A 367 -34.83 17.81 12.42
N LEU A 368 -34.99 16.70 11.68
CA LEU A 368 -33.86 15.97 11.09
C LEU A 368 -33.40 16.58 9.75
N GLY A 369 -34.28 17.32 9.08
CA GLY A 369 -34.11 17.78 7.71
C GLY A 369 -34.49 16.71 6.68
N VAL A 370 -35.02 17.16 5.53
CA VAL A 370 -35.51 16.28 4.45
C VAL A 370 -34.42 15.32 3.95
N SER A 371 -33.15 15.76 3.94
CA SER A 371 -32.00 14.95 3.51
C SER A 371 -31.66 13.80 4.47
N ALA A 372 -32.12 13.83 5.72
CA ALA A 372 -31.90 12.78 6.71
C ALA A 372 -32.97 11.68 6.65
N LEU A 373 -34.01 11.87 5.84
CA LEU A 373 -35.03 10.86 5.51
C LEU A 373 -35.06 10.56 4.00
N PRO A 374 -33.91 10.32 3.33
CA PRO A 374 -33.85 10.24 1.88
C PRO A 374 -34.67 9.06 1.36
N HIS A 375 -35.48 9.37 0.35
CA HIS A 375 -36.61 8.56 -0.09
C HIS A 375 -36.17 7.34 -0.91
N SER A 376 -36.30 6.14 -0.34
CA SER A 376 -36.64 4.91 -1.09
C SER A 376 -37.11 3.79 -0.16
N ARG A 377 -36.38 3.52 0.93
CA ARG A 377 -36.69 2.61 2.05
C ARG A 377 -35.54 2.57 3.06
N ASP A 378 -35.81 2.12 4.28
CA ASP A 378 -34.77 1.80 5.27
C ASP A 378 -33.97 0.53 4.86
N PRO A 379 -32.71 0.38 5.37
CA PRO A 379 -31.96 -0.86 5.22
C PRO A 379 -32.65 -2.00 6.00
N ARG A 380 -32.56 -3.23 5.48
CA ARG A 380 -33.20 -4.42 6.09
C ARG A 380 -32.20 -5.55 6.31
N GLY A 381 -32.37 -6.27 7.42
CA GLY A 381 -31.55 -7.44 7.74
C GLY A 381 -30.07 -7.08 7.83
N ASP A 382 -29.24 -7.78 7.06
CA ASP A 382 -27.79 -7.55 7.05
C ASP A 382 -27.38 -6.22 6.37
N GLU A 383 -28.27 -5.54 5.64
CA GLU A 383 -27.98 -4.19 5.10
C GLU A 383 -27.76 -3.13 6.21
N LEU A 384 -28.12 -3.42 7.46
CA LEU A 384 -27.92 -2.53 8.61
C LEU A 384 -26.51 -2.60 9.19
N ASP A 385 -25.75 -3.65 8.85
CA ASP A 385 -24.49 -3.98 9.50
C ASP A 385 -23.34 -3.97 8.50
N ASP A 386 -22.70 -2.81 8.35
CA ASP A 386 -21.54 -2.63 7.46
C ASP A 386 -20.34 -3.54 7.84
N PHE A 387 -20.32 -4.10 9.06
CA PHE A 387 -19.26 -4.97 9.55
C PHE A 387 -19.58 -6.46 9.40
N ALA A 388 -20.76 -6.83 8.89
CA ALA A 388 -21.24 -8.20 8.85
C ALA A 388 -20.27 -9.15 8.12
N ALA A 389 -19.74 -8.73 6.97
CA ALA A 389 -18.79 -9.54 6.19
C ALA A 389 -17.44 -9.72 6.91
N ALA A 390 -16.98 -8.69 7.65
CA ALA A 390 -15.81 -8.77 8.53
C ALA A 390 -16.05 -9.65 9.77
N GLY A 391 -17.33 -9.90 10.12
CA GLY A 391 -17.74 -10.80 11.20
C GLY A 391 -17.37 -10.28 12.59
N ILE A 392 -17.59 -8.99 12.82
CA ILE A 392 -17.22 -8.33 14.08
C ILE A 392 -18.36 -8.44 15.09
N GLU A 393 -18.14 -9.21 16.16
CA GLU A 393 -19.07 -9.36 17.28
C GLU A 393 -18.55 -8.63 18.53
N ARG A 394 -17.25 -8.35 18.60
CA ARG A 394 -16.57 -7.59 19.65
C ARG A 394 -15.34 -6.85 19.12
N VAL A 395 -14.84 -5.89 19.90
CA VAL A 395 -13.67 -5.06 19.52
C VAL A 395 -12.42 -5.90 19.23
N GLU A 396 -12.23 -7.03 19.93
CA GLU A 396 -11.11 -7.94 19.71
C GLU A 396 -11.13 -8.58 18.31
N ASP A 397 -12.29 -8.71 17.68
CA ASP A 397 -12.38 -9.21 16.31
C ASP A 397 -11.78 -8.18 15.34
N ILE A 398 -11.96 -6.88 15.57
CA ILE A 398 -11.33 -5.81 14.76
C ILE A 398 -9.82 -5.92 14.85
N ARG A 399 -9.27 -6.11 16.06
CA ARG A 399 -7.83 -6.37 16.25
C ARG A 399 -7.38 -7.59 15.45
N ALA A 400 -8.11 -8.70 15.52
CA ALA A 400 -7.77 -9.92 14.80
C ALA A 400 -7.84 -9.75 13.26
N ARG A 401 -8.73 -8.90 12.75
CA ARG A 401 -8.90 -8.65 11.30
C ARG A 401 -7.99 -7.55 10.74
N TRP A 402 -7.47 -6.68 11.60
CA TRP A 402 -6.62 -5.55 11.21
C TRP A 402 -5.17 -5.78 11.61
N VAL A 403 -4.90 -5.90 12.92
CA VAL A 403 -3.55 -5.98 13.47
C VAL A 403 -2.87 -7.30 13.12
N ASP A 404 -3.58 -8.42 13.00
CA ASP A 404 -2.91 -9.69 12.66
C ASP A 404 -2.64 -9.85 11.14
N SER A 405 -3.24 -8.99 10.30
CA SER A 405 -3.17 -9.10 8.82
C SER A 405 -2.27 -8.05 8.16
N PHE A 406 -2.34 -6.79 8.62
CA PHE A 406 -1.69 -5.67 7.95
C PHE A 406 -0.37 -5.26 8.60
N TYR A 407 0.58 -4.90 7.74
CA TYR A 407 1.89 -4.36 8.09
C TYR A 407 2.10 -3.05 7.33
N PHE A 408 2.68 -2.05 7.96
CA PHE A 408 2.72 -0.68 7.47
C PHE A 408 4.17 -0.23 7.26
N GLY A 409 4.58 -0.13 5.99
CA GLY A 409 5.93 0.28 5.61
C GLY A 409 6.17 1.75 5.93
N SER A 410 7.19 2.01 6.73
CA SER A 410 7.56 3.35 7.18
C SER A 410 9.00 3.64 6.76
N GLU A 411 9.18 4.78 6.11
CA GLU A 411 10.48 5.32 5.69
C GLU A 411 11.39 5.61 6.89
N ALA A 412 12.68 5.73 6.61
CA ALA A 412 13.72 5.79 7.63
C ALA A 412 13.53 6.93 8.65
N ASP A 413 13.15 8.13 8.18
CA ASP A 413 12.96 9.33 9.00
C ASP A 413 11.48 9.62 9.33
N ASP A 414 10.58 8.67 9.05
CA ASP A 414 9.14 8.83 9.28
C ASP A 414 8.81 8.90 10.78
N ARG A 415 8.71 10.14 11.27
CA ARG A 415 8.35 10.45 12.66
C ARG A 415 6.94 9.97 13.02
N THR A 416 6.06 9.80 12.04
CA THR A 416 4.66 9.43 12.28
C THR A 416 4.53 7.99 12.80
N VAL A 417 5.57 7.17 12.65
CA VAL A 417 5.68 5.83 13.26
C VAL A 417 5.44 5.84 14.79
N GLY A 418 5.72 6.96 15.45
CA GLY A 418 5.40 7.14 16.87
C GLY A 418 3.90 6.97 17.19
N ALA A 419 3.00 7.32 16.27
CA ALA A 419 1.57 7.09 16.42
C ALA A 419 1.21 5.59 16.36
N ALA A 420 1.85 4.83 15.46
CA ALA A 420 1.64 3.40 15.34
C ALA A 420 2.05 2.64 16.61
N PHE A 421 3.14 3.06 17.27
CA PHE A 421 3.62 2.48 18.53
C PHE A 421 2.97 3.06 19.79
N ASN A 422 2.07 4.05 19.67
CA ASN A 422 1.38 4.65 20.81
C ASN A 422 0.21 3.77 21.30
N ASP A 423 0.56 2.69 22.00
CA ASP A 423 -0.40 1.77 22.61
C ASP A 423 -1.43 2.48 23.52
N ARG A 424 -1.06 3.56 24.20
CA ARG A 424 -2.00 4.34 25.03
C ARG A 424 -3.12 5.01 24.23
N ALA A 425 -2.87 5.35 22.96
CA ALA A 425 -3.88 5.96 22.08
C ALA A 425 -4.70 4.91 21.32
N ASN A 426 -4.11 3.74 21.04
CA ASN A 426 -4.74 2.70 20.22
C ASN A 426 -5.67 1.81 21.08
N PRO A 427 -6.90 1.52 20.63
CA PRO A 427 -7.81 0.62 21.34
C PRO A 427 -7.17 -0.74 21.66
N LEU A 428 -7.50 -1.30 22.83
CA LEU A 428 -6.92 -2.54 23.37
C LEU A 428 -5.42 -2.47 23.69
N ASN A 429 -4.85 -1.27 23.82
CA ASN A 429 -3.43 -1.05 24.15
C ASN A 429 -2.46 -1.73 23.18
N VAL A 430 -2.78 -1.70 21.88
CA VAL A 430 -1.98 -2.38 20.85
C VAL A 430 -1.00 -1.44 20.16
N LYS A 431 0.17 -1.97 19.85
CA LYS A 431 1.10 -1.36 18.90
C LYS A 431 0.84 -1.94 17.52
N LEU A 432 0.72 -1.07 16.51
CA LEU A 432 0.50 -1.50 15.13
C LEU A 432 1.81 -2.03 14.53
N ASN A 433 1.67 -2.84 13.47
CA ASN A 433 2.79 -3.50 12.81
C ASN A 433 3.52 -2.56 11.85
N ALA A 434 4.16 -1.52 12.38
CA ALA A 434 5.09 -0.75 11.57
C ALA A 434 6.31 -1.62 11.19
N ILE A 435 6.69 -1.61 9.92
CA ILE A 435 7.88 -2.30 9.39
C ILE A 435 8.80 -1.29 8.72
N TRP A 436 10.10 -1.49 8.89
CA TRP A 436 11.10 -0.60 8.33
C TRP A 436 11.24 -0.81 6.82
N SER A 437 11.07 0.27 6.08
CA SER A 437 11.14 0.34 4.62
C SER A 437 12.13 1.44 4.29
N SER A 438 13.39 1.14 3.95
CA SER A 438 14.38 2.21 3.82
C SER A 438 14.08 3.17 2.67
N ASP A 439 13.41 2.70 1.63
CA ASP A 439 13.18 3.39 0.35
C ASP A 439 14.48 3.83 -0.37
N VAL A 440 15.56 3.10 -0.09
CA VAL A 440 16.82 3.29 -0.81
C VAL A 440 16.59 3.15 -2.31
N GLY A 441 17.00 4.17 -3.07
CA GLY A 441 16.85 4.21 -4.53
C GLY A 441 15.89 5.28 -5.03
N HIS A 442 15.11 5.91 -4.15
CA HIS A 442 14.30 7.10 -4.45
C HIS A 442 14.93 8.39 -3.90
N TRP A 443 14.27 9.51 -4.17
CA TRP A 443 14.82 10.87 -4.04
C TRP A 443 14.77 11.42 -2.61
N ASP A 444 13.89 10.87 -1.80
CA ASP A 444 13.67 11.03 -0.35
C ASP A 444 14.82 10.44 0.46
N VAL A 445 15.59 9.51 -0.12
CA VAL A 445 16.75 8.87 0.53
C VAL A 445 18.04 9.27 -0.22
N PRO A 446 18.61 10.45 0.07
CA PRO A 446 19.71 11.02 -0.70
C PRO A 446 21.06 10.32 -0.51
N ASP A 447 21.22 9.51 0.52
CA ASP A 447 22.47 8.84 0.87
C ASP A 447 22.21 7.42 1.40
N LEU A 448 22.77 6.40 0.74
CA LEU A 448 22.65 4.99 1.15
C LEU A 448 23.11 4.76 2.61
N THR A 449 23.98 5.61 3.13
CA THR A 449 24.71 5.36 4.38
C THR A 449 23.97 5.80 5.65
N GLU A 450 22.82 6.45 5.51
CA GLU A 450 22.06 7.10 6.58
C GLU A 450 20.77 6.39 7.09
N PRO A 451 20.04 5.56 6.31
CA PRO A 451 18.68 5.13 6.67
C PRO A 451 18.50 4.52 8.08
N LEU A 452 19.32 3.54 8.47
CA LEU A 452 19.15 2.94 9.81
C LEU A 452 19.42 3.95 10.92
N ALA A 453 20.38 4.84 10.68
CA ALA A 453 20.75 5.85 11.65
C ALA A 453 19.67 6.94 11.78
N GLU A 454 19.04 7.36 10.69
CA GLU A 454 17.88 8.27 10.72
C GLU A 454 16.71 7.67 11.52
N SER A 455 16.44 6.36 11.37
CA SER A 455 15.48 5.68 12.22
C SER A 455 15.91 5.61 13.69
N TRP A 456 17.22 5.51 13.97
CA TRP A 456 17.74 5.54 15.34
C TRP A 456 17.63 6.94 15.97
N ASP A 457 17.70 8.01 15.19
CA ASP A 457 17.47 9.37 15.72
C ASP A 457 16.10 9.52 16.36
N LEU A 458 15.08 8.79 15.87
CA LEU A 458 13.76 8.76 16.48
C LEU A 458 13.81 8.23 17.93
N VAL A 459 14.74 7.31 18.22
CA VAL A 459 15.01 6.83 19.59
C VAL A 459 15.69 7.92 20.40
N GLU A 460 16.74 8.54 19.87
CA GLU A 460 17.50 9.58 20.58
C GLU A 460 16.64 10.82 20.90
N GLN A 461 15.71 11.13 20.02
CA GLN A 461 14.76 12.23 20.16
C GLN A 461 13.53 11.86 20.99
N GLY A 462 13.40 10.60 21.43
CA GLY A 462 12.29 10.13 22.27
C GLY A 462 10.95 10.00 21.56
N VAL A 463 10.94 9.90 20.22
CA VAL A 463 9.73 9.64 19.43
C VAL A 463 9.28 8.18 19.60
N ILE A 464 10.24 7.26 19.61
CA ILE A 464 10.02 5.83 19.85
C ILE A 464 11.02 5.30 20.88
N THR A 465 10.70 4.18 21.52
CA THR A 465 11.63 3.52 22.44
C THR A 465 12.63 2.61 21.70
N LYS A 466 13.70 2.17 22.37
CA LYS A 466 14.59 1.13 21.82
C LYS A 466 13.87 -0.17 21.48
N ALA A 467 12.83 -0.53 22.26
CA ALA A 467 12.02 -1.71 21.99
C ALA A 467 11.16 -1.53 20.73
N ASP A 468 10.60 -0.33 20.54
CA ASP A 468 9.86 0.01 19.32
C ASP A 468 10.77 0.00 18.08
N PHE A 469 12.00 0.51 18.21
CA PHE A 469 12.99 0.44 17.15
C PHE A 469 13.31 -1.02 16.77
N LYS A 470 13.53 -1.91 17.74
CA LYS A 470 13.68 -3.35 17.46
C LYS A 470 12.44 -3.93 16.77
N ALA A 471 11.25 -3.54 17.20
CA ALA A 471 10.01 -3.97 16.55
C ALA A 471 9.92 -3.51 15.10
N LEU A 472 10.31 -2.27 14.82
CA LEU A 472 10.31 -1.66 13.49
C LEU A 472 11.27 -2.36 12.52
N VAL A 473 12.53 -2.57 12.94
CA VAL A 473 13.60 -3.04 12.05
C VAL A 473 13.82 -4.55 12.07
N PHE A 474 13.22 -5.27 13.03
CA PHE A 474 13.39 -6.72 13.17
C PHE A 474 12.11 -7.47 13.55
N ASP A 475 11.51 -7.25 14.71
CA ASP A 475 10.47 -8.19 15.20
C ASP A 475 9.22 -8.20 14.30
N ASN A 476 8.75 -7.03 13.82
CA ASN A 476 7.60 -6.96 12.92
C ASN A 476 7.96 -7.46 11.50
N PRO A 477 9.07 -7.03 10.85
CA PRO A 477 9.51 -7.61 9.59
C PRO A 477 9.69 -9.14 9.65
N TYR A 478 10.39 -9.64 10.67
CA TYR A 478 10.62 -11.07 10.86
C TYR A 478 9.29 -11.82 11.00
N ARG A 479 8.35 -11.30 11.80
CA ARG A 479 7.00 -11.86 11.96
C ARG A 479 6.21 -11.85 10.65
N PHE A 480 6.25 -10.76 9.88
CA PHE A 480 5.56 -10.64 8.60
C PHE A 480 5.91 -11.78 7.65
N TYR A 481 7.22 -12.00 7.43
CA TYR A 481 7.68 -13.04 6.53
C TYR A 481 7.54 -14.45 7.11
N THR A 482 7.82 -14.66 8.39
CA THR A 482 7.81 -16.01 8.99
C THR A 482 6.43 -16.55 9.33
N GLN A 483 5.45 -15.69 9.59
CA GLN A 483 4.06 -16.12 9.75
C GLN A 483 3.42 -16.55 8.42
N ALA A 484 3.83 -15.96 7.30
CA ALA A 484 3.45 -16.43 5.97
C ALA A 484 4.22 -17.70 5.58
N HIS A 485 5.54 -17.71 5.79
CA HIS A 485 6.41 -18.84 5.49
C HIS A 485 7.42 -19.11 6.60
N PRO A 486 7.23 -20.16 7.43
CA PRO A 486 8.11 -20.43 8.57
C PRO A 486 9.59 -20.67 8.24
N GLN A 487 9.93 -20.97 6.99
CA GLN A 487 11.30 -21.21 6.52
C GLN A 487 11.82 -20.07 5.63
N PHE A 488 11.16 -18.90 5.64
CA PHE A 488 11.49 -17.78 4.77
C PHE A 488 12.99 -17.40 4.80
N PHE A 489 13.59 -17.39 6.00
CA PHE A 489 14.99 -17.01 6.21
C PHE A 489 15.98 -18.18 6.18
N LYS A 490 15.55 -19.40 5.85
CA LYS A 490 16.45 -20.56 5.76
C LYS A 490 17.58 -20.31 4.77
N GLY A 491 18.82 -20.59 5.18
CA GLY A 491 20.04 -20.37 4.40
C GLY A 491 20.48 -18.91 4.29
N THR A 492 19.76 -17.96 4.90
CA THR A 492 20.06 -16.54 4.81
C THR A 492 20.96 -16.07 5.96
N ARG A 493 21.46 -14.84 5.85
CA ARG A 493 22.20 -14.18 6.93
C ARG A 493 21.38 -14.03 8.20
N ILE A 494 20.06 -13.85 8.09
CA ILE A 494 19.17 -13.76 9.26
C ILE A 494 19.20 -15.05 10.09
N GLU A 495 19.04 -16.22 9.45
CA GLU A 495 19.12 -17.51 10.14
C GLU A 495 20.48 -17.72 10.81
N LYS A 496 21.58 -17.43 10.10
CA LYS A 496 22.93 -17.56 10.65
C LYS A 496 23.15 -16.68 11.88
N THR A 497 22.70 -15.42 11.83
CA THR A 497 22.81 -14.49 12.96
C THR A 497 22.01 -14.98 14.16
N LEU A 498 20.77 -15.42 13.96
CA LEU A 498 19.92 -15.93 15.05
C LEU A 498 20.48 -17.23 15.68
N GLN A 499 21.03 -18.13 14.87
CA GLN A 499 21.69 -19.34 15.37
C GLN A 499 22.94 -19.00 16.19
N ALA A 500 23.77 -18.06 15.71
CA ALA A 500 24.95 -17.62 16.45
C ALA A 500 24.59 -16.98 17.80
N GLN A 501 23.51 -16.20 17.85
CA GLN A 501 23.00 -15.60 19.09
C GLN A 501 22.46 -16.65 20.07
N ALA A 502 21.70 -17.63 19.57
CA ALA A 502 21.19 -18.73 20.40
C ALA A 502 22.30 -19.62 20.99
N LEU A 503 23.46 -19.71 20.33
CA LEU A 503 24.64 -20.41 20.85
C LEU A 503 25.44 -19.59 21.88
N ALA A 504 25.28 -18.26 21.86
CA ALA A 504 25.98 -17.34 22.76
C ALA A 504 25.20 -17.02 24.05
N ALA A 505 23.89 -17.25 24.06
CA ALA A 505 22.99 -17.15 25.21
C ALA A 505 22.97 -18.44 26.03
#